data_AF-F2NNV8-F1
#
_entry.id   AF-F2NNV8-F1
#
_cell.length_a   1.000
_cell.length_b   1.000
_cell.length_c   1.000
_cell.angle_alpha   90.00
_cell.angle_beta   90.00
_cell.angle_gamma   90.00
#
_symmetry.space_group_name_H-M   'P 1'
#
loop_
_entity.id
_entity.type
_entity.pdbx_description
1 polymer ?
#
loop_
_entity_poly.entity_id
_entity_poly.type
_entity_poly.pdbx_seq_one_letter_code
_entity_poly.pdbx_strand_id
1 'polypeptide(L)'
;MLDRIIERFLEDEGLTEGLTDEDARELLSWLVGLVEEMEHPEGAYVAQLHRIGRQLARISRRYGVPIEELIDLVELAWEEPGEDPSGGARPMRA
;
A
#
# COMPACT_ATOMS: atom_id res chain seq x y z
N MET A 1 12.50 9.89 13.67
CA MET A 1 12.90 9.75 12.24
C MET A 1 11.68 9.32 11.45
N LEU A 2 11.01 8.26 11.90
CA LEU A 2 9.68 7.84 11.45
C LEU A 2 8.66 8.99 11.39
N ASP A 3 8.58 9.84 12.43
CA ASP A 3 7.62 10.97 12.43
C ASP A 3 7.78 11.91 11.24
N ARG A 4 9.02 12.22 10.83
CA ARG A 4 9.29 13.08 9.66
C ARG A 4 8.93 12.40 8.35
N ILE A 5 8.94 11.07 8.31
CA ILE A 5 8.52 10.30 7.15
C ILE A 5 6.99 10.33 7.08
N ILE A 6 6.30 10.10 8.20
CA ILE A 6 4.84 10.19 8.29
C ILE A 6 4.35 11.60 7.92
N GLU A 7 4.95 12.65 8.47
CA GLU A 7 4.65 14.05 8.12
C GLU A 7 4.71 14.28 6.60
N ARG A 8 5.74 13.72 5.93
CA ARG A 8 5.86 13.83 4.47
C ARG A 8 4.72 13.18 3.71
N PHE A 9 4.21 12.03 4.16
CA PHE A 9 3.03 11.40 3.54
C PHE A 9 1.79 12.29 3.73
N LEU A 10 1.61 12.85 4.92
CA LEU A 10 0.46 13.71 5.23
C LEU A 10 0.51 15.05 4.46
N GLU A 11 1.69 15.58 4.18
CA GLU A 11 1.89 16.81 3.40
C GLU A 11 1.81 16.60 1.88
N ASP A 12 1.80 15.35 1.40
CA ASP A 12 1.77 15.04 -0.01
C ASP A 12 0.35 15.12 -0.58
N GLU A 13 -0.03 16.30 -1.08
CA GLU A 13 -1.32 16.55 -1.73
C GLU A 13 -1.63 15.54 -2.86
N GLY A 14 -0.60 14.98 -3.51
CA GLY A 14 -0.79 13.98 -4.55
C GLY A 14 -1.35 12.64 -4.07
N LEU A 15 -1.38 12.41 -2.75
CA LEU A 15 -1.98 11.23 -2.12
C LEU A 15 -3.46 11.44 -1.76
N THR A 16 -3.94 12.68 -1.70
CA THR A 16 -5.30 12.99 -1.20
C THR A 16 -6.14 13.75 -2.22
N GLU A 17 -5.52 14.45 -3.17
CA GLU A 17 -6.21 15.32 -4.13
C GLU A 17 -7.22 14.56 -5.00
N GLY A 18 -8.51 14.86 -4.77
CA GLY A 18 -9.63 14.33 -5.54
C GLY A 18 -10.07 12.93 -5.12
N LEU A 19 -9.57 12.43 -3.98
CA LEU A 19 -10.14 11.29 -3.26
C LEU A 19 -11.26 11.75 -2.32
N THR A 20 -12.07 10.80 -1.87
CA THR A 20 -12.95 11.02 -0.72
C THR A 20 -12.14 11.05 0.57
N ASP A 21 -12.68 11.62 1.65
CA ASP A 21 -12.00 11.62 2.96
C ASP A 21 -11.71 10.19 3.44
N GLU A 22 -12.60 9.25 3.15
CA GLU A 22 -12.44 7.84 3.49
C GLU A 22 -11.30 7.20 2.69
N ASP A 23 -11.31 7.34 1.36
CA ASP A 23 -10.27 6.80 0.48
C ASP A 23 -8.89 7.41 0.79
N ALA A 24 -8.83 8.71 1.07
CA ALA A 24 -7.59 9.38 1.46
C ALA A 24 -7.06 8.84 2.79
N ARG A 25 -7.95 8.63 3.77
CA ARG A 25 -7.59 8.06 5.07
C ARG A 25 -7.09 6.63 4.93
N GLU A 26 -7.76 5.82 4.12
CA GLU A 26 -7.39 4.43 3.87
C GLU A 26 -5.98 4.35 3.26
N LEU A 27 -5.73 5.12 2.19
CA LEU A 27 -4.42 5.16 1.53
C LEU A 27 -3.30 5.59 2.48
N LEU A 28 -3.53 6.66 3.25
CA LEU A 28 -2.53 7.18 4.18
C LEU A 28 -2.27 6.20 5.33
N SER A 29 -3.32 5.55 5.86
CA SER A 29 -3.19 4.58 6.95
C SER A 29 -2.38 3.37 6.49
N TRP A 30 -2.65 2.88 5.27
CA TRP A 30 -1.89 1.79 4.67
C TRP A 30 -0.41 2.13 4.46
N LEU A 31 -0.10 3.29 3.84
CA LEU A 31 1.28 3.73 3.61
C LEU A 31 2.06 3.94 4.91
N VAL A 32 1.41 4.49 5.94
CA VAL A 32 2.02 4.65 7.26
C VAL A 32 2.28 3.29 7.91
N GLY A 33 1.31 2.37 7.87
CA GLY A 33 1.48 1.01 8.38
C GLY A 33 2.68 0.30 7.75
N LEU A 34 2.80 0.37 6.41
CA LEU A 34 3.95 -0.21 5.70
C LEU A 34 5.30 0.35 6.16
N VAL A 35 5.37 1.62 6.55
CA VAL A 35 6.61 2.24 7.05
C VAL A 35 6.86 1.89 8.51
N GLU A 36 5.80 1.82 9.33
CA GLU A 36 5.89 1.42 10.74
C GLU A 36 6.39 -0.02 10.91
N GLU A 37 6.07 -0.91 9.96
CA GLU A 37 6.58 -2.28 9.91
C GLU A 37 8.06 -2.38 9.49
N MET A 38 8.66 -1.32 8.96
CA MET A 38 10.07 -1.34 8.56
C MET A 38 11.00 -1.14 9.75
N GLU A 39 11.91 -2.09 9.98
CA GLU A 39 12.98 -1.94 10.98
C GLU A 39 13.90 -0.73 10.65
N HIS A 40 14.18 -0.50 9.36
CA HIS A 40 15.04 0.56 8.86
C HIS A 40 14.47 1.22 7.59
N PRO A 41 13.59 2.23 7.73
CA PRO A 41 13.01 2.90 6.57
C PRO A 41 14.06 3.75 5.82
N GLU A 42 14.56 3.21 4.71
CA GLU A 42 15.52 3.90 3.84
C GLU A 42 14.82 4.90 2.91
N GLY A 43 15.50 6.00 2.59
CA GLY A 43 14.93 7.08 1.77
C GLY A 43 14.49 6.65 0.37
N ALA A 44 15.15 5.66 -0.23
CA ALA A 44 14.76 5.13 -1.54
C ALA A 44 13.45 4.33 -1.48
N TYR A 45 13.25 3.54 -0.43
CA TYR A 45 12.02 2.78 -0.22
C TYR A 45 10.84 3.69 0.09
N VAL A 46 11.04 4.68 0.98
CA VAL A 46 10.03 5.69 1.29
C VAL A 46 9.61 6.47 0.03
N ALA A 47 10.57 6.85 -0.83
CA ALA A 47 10.26 7.49 -2.10
C ALA A 47 9.45 6.59 -3.06
N GLN A 48 9.71 5.28 -3.04
CA GLN A 48 8.94 4.31 -3.81
C GLN A 48 7.51 4.16 -3.28
N LEU A 49 7.31 4.15 -1.96
CA LEU A 49 5.98 4.14 -1.35
C LEU A 49 5.17 5.39 -1.71
N HIS A 50 5.77 6.58 -1.66
CA HIS A 50 5.14 7.81 -2.17
C HIS A 50 4.71 7.67 -3.63
N ARG A 51 5.58 7.10 -4.47
CA ARG A 51 5.28 6.91 -5.89
C ARG A 51 4.10 5.96 -6.08
N ILE A 52 4.07 4.83 -5.36
CA ILE A 52 2.98 3.85 -5.41
C ILE A 52 1.68 4.50 -4.96
N GLY A 53 1.66 5.14 -3.79
CA GLY A 53 0.47 5.82 -3.27
C GLY A 53 -0.11 6.84 -4.25
N ARG A 54 0.74 7.66 -4.86
CA ARG A 54 0.31 8.62 -5.90
C ARG A 54 -0.28 7.93 -7.14
N GLN A 55 0.22 6.74 -7.51
CA GLN A 55 -0.39 5.98 -8.60
C GLN A 55 -1.77 5.45 -8.20
N LEU A 56 -1.93 4.94 -6.98
CA LEU A 56 -3.22 4.45 -6.49
C LEU A 56 -4.26 5.57 -6.45
N ALA A 57 -3.92 6.72 -5.84
CA ALA A 57 -4.76 7.91 -5.84
C ALA A 57 -5.14 8.36 -7.26
N ARG A 58 -4.18 8.36 -8.19
CA ARG A 58 -4.44 8.70 -9.59
C ARG A 58 -5.39 7.71 -10.28
N ILE A 59 -5.25 6.41 -10.03
CA ILE A 59 -6.10 5.37 -10.61
C ILE A 59 -7.51 5.51 -10.06
N SER A 60 -7.66 5.61 -8.73
CA SER A 60 -8.94 5.80 -8.06
C SER A 60 -9.68 7.01 -8.61
N ARG A 61 -9.04 8.20 -8.62
CA ARG A 61 -9.64 9.43 -9.16
C ARG A 61 -10.03 9.32 -10.65
N ARG A 62 -9.19 8.66 -11.45
CA ARG A 62 -9.40 8.61 -12.91
C ARG A 62 -10.47 7.62 -13.33
N TYR A 63 -10.60 6.52 -12.61
CA TYR A 63 -11.43 5.39 -13.01
C TYR A 63 -12.58 5.10 -12.03
N GLY A 64 -12.66 5.82 -10.91
CA GLY A 64 -13.71 5.66 -9.90
C GLY A 64 -13.61 4.35 -9.11
N VAL A 65 -12.41 3.77 -9.02
CA VAL A 65 -12.15 2.55 -8.26
C VAL A 65 -11.87 2.91 -6.79
N PRO A 66 -12.48 2.24 -5.80
CA PRO A 66 -12.16 2.46 -4.38
C PRO A 66 -10.68 2.23 -4.08
N ILE A 67 -10.12 2.98 -3.13
CA ILE A 67 -8.70 2.81 -2.76
C ILE A 67 -8.45 1.44 -2.14
N GLU A 68 -9.37 0.95 -1.30
CA GLU A 68 -9.31 -0.37 -0.65
C GLU A 68 -9.09 -1.49 -1.69
N GLU A 69 -9.90 -1.52 -2.75
CA GLU A 69 -9.76 -2.52 -3.83
C GLU A 69 -8.39 -2.47 -4.52
N LEU A 70 -7.80 -1.27 -4.65
CA LEU A 70 -6.48 -1.11 -5.26
C LEU A 70 -5.36 -1.55 -4.33
N ILE A 71 -5.52 -1.35 -3.02
CA ILE A 71 -4.60 -1.84 -1.99
C ILE A 71 -4.62 -3.38 -1.99
N ASP A 72 -5.80 -3.99 -1.94
CA ASP A 72 -5.96 -5.45 -2.00
C ASP A 72 -5.23 -6.06 -3.20
N LEU A 73 -5.34 -5.41 -4.37
CA LEU A 73 -4.65 -5.85 -5.58
C LEU A 73 -3.12 -5.75 -5.49
N VAL A 74 -2.60 -4.73 -4.80
CA VAL A 74 -1.17 -4.58 -4.58
C VAL A 74 -0.66 -5.63 -3.61
N GLU A 75 -1.39 -5.87 -2.51
CA GLU A 75 -1.05 -6.88 -1.51
C GLU A 75 -1.04 -8.27 -2.13
N LEU A 76 -2.09 -8.63 -2.88
CA LEU A 76 -2.16 -9.88 -3.63
C LEU A 76 -1.00 -10.04 -4.63
N ALA A 77 -0.55 -8.95 -5.25
CA ALA A 77 0.58 -8.98 -6.18
C ALA A 77 1.95 -9.10 -5.48
N TRP A 78 2.02 -8.75 -4.20
CA TRP A 78 3.21 -8.88 -3.37
C TRP A 78 3.29 -10.22 -2.63
N GLU A 79 2.17 -10.92 -2.46
CA GLU A 79 2.16 -12.31 -2.00
C GLU A 79 2.98 -13.19 -2.96
N GLU A 80 3.92 -13.98 -2.42
CA GLU A 80 4.69 -14.91 -3.24
C GLU A 80 3.76 -15.98 -3.84
N PRO A 81 3.84 -16.26 -5.16
CA PRO A 81 3.04 -17.31 -5.78
C PRO A 81 3.45 -18.68 -5.24
N GLY A 82 2.77 -19.14 -4.18
CA GLY A 82 3.07 -20.39 -3.50
C GLY A 82 2.79 -20.43 -2.00
N GLU A 83 2.54 -19.29 -1.35
CA GLU A 83 1.99 -19.26 0.01
C GLU A 83 0.49 -19.57 -0.03
N ASP A 84 0.18 -20.86 -0.13
CA ASP A 84 -1.16 -21.37 0.14
C ASP A 84 -1.51 -21.03 1.61
N PRO A 85 -2.52 -20.19 1.90
CA PRO A 85 -2.95 -19.92 3.28
C PRO A 85 -3.50 -21.19 3.95
N SER A 86 -3.83 -22.22 3.16
CA SER A 86 -4.12 -23.57 3.60
C SER A 86 -2.84 -24.41 3.62
N GLY A 87 -2.11 -24.41 4.73
CA GLY A 87 -0.91 -25.22 4.92
C GLY A 87 -1.04 -26.66 4.41
N GLY A 88 -0.35 -26.94 3.30
CA GLY A 88 0.31 -28.22 3.02
C GLY A 88 -0.54 -29.49 3.00
N ALA A 89 -1.43 -29.65 2.02
CA ALA A 89 -1.80 -30.99 1.56
C ALA A 89 -0.87 -31.41 0.40
N ARG A 90 0.32 -31.94 0.71
CA ARG A 90 1.11 -32.67 -0.30
C ARG A 90 0.26 -33.84 -0.82
N PRO A 91 0.06 -34.00 -2.14
CA PRO A 91 -0.60 -35.19 -2.64
C PRO A 91 0.24 -36.42 -2.29
N MET A 92 -0.35 -37.40 -1.60
CA MET A 92 0.23 -38.74 -1.45
C MET A 92 0.51 -39.26 -2.85
N ARG A 93 1.79 -39.34 -3.22
CA ARG A 93 2.20 -40.05 -4.43
C ARG A 93 1.87 -41.53 -4.23
N ALA A 94 1.04 -42.05 -5.12
CA ALA A 94 0.68 -43.46 -5.24
C ALA A 94 1.87 -44.33 -5.65
#